data_AF-A0AAP0VYH7-F1
#
_entry.id   AF-A0AAP0VYH7-F1
#
_cell.length_a   1.000
_cell.length_b   1.000
_cell.length_c   1.000
_cell.angle_alpha   90.00
_cell.angle_beta   90.00
_cell.angle_gamma   90.00
#
_symmetry.space_group_name_H-M   'P 1'
#
loop_
_entity.id
_entity.type
_entity.pdbx_description
1 polymer ?
#
loop_
_entity_poly.entity_id
_entity_poly.type
_entity_poly.pdbx_seq_one_letter_code
_entity_poly.pdbx_strand_id
1 'polypeptide(L)'
;MYGTVNTLCARLLQRHNADEMISLIIWTKEDVLAVLDDDSVTEAQAAEILAQIEGIDGYHEYGVGEETLRAMLENVRESARAEREVRVTAGTLERIARLAGEYIRREEAEGGEGAARRHFPLELDALEAVRKLVM
;
A
#
# COMPACT_ATOMS: atom_id res chain seq x y z
N MET A 1 17.97 -0.53 8.63
CA MET A 1 18.75 -1.27 7.60
C MET A 1 18.11 -2.62 7.40
N TYR A 2 18.00 -3.11 6.16
CA TYR A 2 17.40 -4.41 5.87
C TYR A 2 18.35 -5.30 5.06
N GLY A 3 18.35 -6.60 5.36
CA GLY A 3 19.19 -7.58 4.70
C GLY A 3 19.59 -8.73 5.62
N THR A 4 20.44 -9.63 5.11
CA THR A 4 21.00 -10.72 5.92
C THR A 4 21.98 -10.19 6.96
N VAL A 5 22.23 -10.97 8.01
CA VAL A 5 23.22 -10.64 9.07
C VAL A 5 24.57 -10.23 8.48
N ASN A 6 25.09 -11.00 7.51
CA ASN A 6 26.37 -10.68 6.86
C ASN A 6 26.34 -9.33 6.13
N THR A 7 25.27 -9.04 5.40
CA THR A 7 25.11 -7.75 4.70
C THR A 7 24.99 -6.59 5.70
N LEU A 8 24.27 -6.78 6.80
CA LEU A 8 24.12 -5.76 7.84
C LEU A 8 25.45 -5.48 8.55
N CYS A 9 26.18 -6.52 8.97
CA CYS A 9 27.51 -6.38 9.57
C CYS A 9 28.50 -5.68 8.64
N ALA A 10 28.53 -6.05 7.35
CA ALA A 10 29.40 -5.41 6.37
C ALA A 10 29.08 -3.91 6.22
N ARG A 11 27.79 -3.56 6.16
CA ARG A 11 27.36 -2.15 6.07
C ARG A 11 27.63 -1.37 7.36
N LEU A 12 27.54 -1.99 8.54
CA LEU A 12 27.89 -1.35 9.81
C LEU A 12 29.38 -0.99 9.86
N LEU A 13 30.25 -1.92 9.47
CA LEU A 13 31.71 -1.70 9.42
C LEU A 13 32.14 -0.67 8.37
N GLN A 14 31.31 -0.41 7.35
CA GLN A 14 31.55 0.68 6.39
C GLN A 14 31.22 2.07 6.95
N ARG A 15 30.37 2.14 7.99
CA ARG A 15 29.82 3.41 8.51
C ARG A 15 30.35 3.81 9.87
N HIS A 16 30.77 2.84 10.68
CA HIS A 16 31.22 3.04 12.05
C HIS A 16 32.58 2.38 12.28
N ASN A 17 33.34 2.93 13.23
CA ASN A 17 34.57 2.26 13.66
C ASN A 17 34.23 1.01 14.48
N ALA A 18 35.05 -0.03 14.37
CA ALA A 18 34.80 -1.29 15.06
C ALA A 18 34.77 -1.15 16.60
N ASP A 19 35.53 -0.18 17.14
CA ASP A 19 35.61 0.09 18.58
C ASP A 19 34.64 1.19 19.05
N GLU A 20 33.78 1.70 18.16
CA GLU A 20 32.79 2.72 18.49
C GLU A 20 31.63 2.11 19.29
N MET A 21 31.27 2.74 20.41
CA MET A 21 30.10 2.31 21.18
C MET A 21 28.82 2.73 20.47
N ILE A 22 28.03 1.75 20.03
CA ILE A 22 26.74 1.95 19.36
C ILE A 22 25.66 1.08 20.02
N SER A 23 24.40 1.50 19.89
CA SER A 23 23.22 0.69 20.23
C SER A 23 22.48 0.32 18.94
N LEU A 24 22.00 -0.92 18.85
CA LEU A 24 21.28 -1.44 17.69
C LEU A 24 19.95 -2.04 18.13
N ILE A 25 18.90 -1.71 17.38
CA ILE A 25 17.58 -2.34 17.50
C ILE A 25 17.41 -3.24 16.27
N ILE A 26 17.10 -4.51 16.50
CA ILE A 26 16.96 -5.52 15.45
C ILE A 26 15.48 -5.90 15.38
N TRP A 27 14.95 -5.88 14.16
CA TRP A 27 13.64 -6.41 13.83
C TRP A 27 13.80 -7.67 12.98
N THR A 28 13.03 -8.69 13.30
CA THR A 28 12.86 -9.90 12.51
C THR A 28 11.43 -10.00 11.99
N LYS A 29 11.18 -10.94 11.08
CA LYS A 29 9.83 -11.19 10.57
C LYS A 29 8.94 -11.70 11.72
N GLU A 30 9.52 -12.52 12.58
CA GLU A 30 8.91 -13.10 13.76
C GLU A 30 8.51 -12.02 14.78
N ASP A 31 9.32 -10.98 14.95
CA ASP A 31 8.97 -9.83 15.81
C ASP A 31 7.76 -9.06 15.24
N VAL A 32 7.72 -8.82 13.93
CA VAL A 32 6.59 -8.15 13.28
C VAL A 32 5.30 -8.98 13.43
N LEU A 33 5.38 -10.30 13.25
CA LEU A 33 4.26 -11.22 13.44
C LEU A 33 3.77 -11.18 14.90
N ALA A 34 4.69 -11.25 15.86
CA ALA A 34 4.35 -11.24 17.28
C ALA A 34 3.70 -9.92 17.74
N VAL A 35 4.15 -8.78 17.20
CA VAL A 35 3.57 -7.47 17.55
C VAL A 35 2.20 -7.26 16.89
N LEU A 36 1.94 -7.86 15.74
CA LEU A 36 0.70 -7.72 14.97
C LEU A 36 -0.19 -8.97 15.03
N ASP A 37 -0.04 -9.82 16.05
CA ASP A 37 -0.75 -11.10 16.14
C ASP A 37 -2.28 -10.93 16.10
N ASP A 38 -2.79 -9.89 16.79
CA ASP A 38 -4.21 -9.55 16.82
C ASP A 38 -4.76 -9.03 15.48
N ASP A 39 -3.89 -8.63 14.54
CA ASP A 39 -4.30 -8.05 13.27
C ASP A 39 -4.46 -9.08 12.15
N SER A 40 -4.32 -10.39 12.42
CA SER A 40 -4.37 -11.43 11.37
C SER A 40 -3.35 -11.16 10.24
N VAL A 41 -2.13 -10.80 10.61
CA VAL A 41 -1.07 -10.50 9.65
C VAL A 41 -0.53 -11.79 9.02
N THR A 42 -0.33 -11.78 7.70
CA THR A 42 0.28 -12.92 6.99
C THR A 42 1.80 -12.84 7.00
N GLU A 43 2.49 -13.96 6.82
CA GLU A 43 3.96 -13.97 6.70
C GLU A 43 4.48 -13.09 5.55
N ALA A 44 3.75 -13.03 4.44
CA ALA A 44 4.12 -12.18 3.30
C ALA A 44 4.03 -10.69 3.67
N GLN A 45 2.95 -10.28 4.33
CA GLN A 45 2.78 -8.91 4.83
C GLN A 45 3.84 -8.56 5.87
N ALA A 46 4.14 -9.48 6.80
CA ALA A 46 5.19 -9.27 7.80
C ALA A 46 6.58 -9.10 7.16
N ALA A 47 6.90 -9.89 6.13
CA ALA A 47 8.15 -9.76 5.38
C ALA A 47 8.23 -8.44 4.61
N GLU A 48 7.12 -7.99 4.03
CA GLU A 48 7.02 -6.71 3.34
C GLU A 48 7.20 -5.52 4.31
N ILE A 49 6.48 -5.54 5.44
CA ILE A 49 6.63 -4.55 6.52
C ILE A 49 8.08 -4.51 7.00
N LEU A 50 8.69 -5.67 7.27
CA LEU A 50 10.09 -5.74 7.71
C LEU A 50 11.06 -5.08 6.72
N ALA A 51 10.83 -5.24 5.41
CA ALA A 51 11.64 -4.57 4.40
C ALA A 51 11.42 -3.05 4.38
N GLN A 52 10.19 -2.59 4.63
CA GLN A 52 9.84 -1.17 4.70
C GLN A 52 10.42 -0.47 5.95
N ILE A 53 10.78 -1.21 7.01
CA ILE A 53 11.52 -0.70 8.20
C ILE A 53 12.96 -0.24 7.87
N GLU A 54 13.44 -0.30 6.63
CA GLU A 54 14.66 0.46 6.26
C GLU A 54 14.37 1.90 5.81
N GLY A 55 13.16 2.18 5.32
CA GLY A 55 12.83 3.41 4.58
C GLY A 55 12.05 4.48 5.34
N ILE A 56 11.76 4.31 6.62
CA ILE A 56 11.16 5.37 7.46
C ILE A 56 12.23 6.41 7.78
N ASP A 57 11.93 7.67 7.58
CA ASP A 57 12.78 8.73 8.09
C ASP A 57 12.45 9.01 9.57
N GLY A 58 13.41 9.48 10.35
CA GLY A 58 13.14 9.90 11.74
C GLY A 58 13.13 8.78 12.80
N TYR A 59 13.62 7.57 12.49
CA TYR A 59 13.74 6.46 13.47
C TYR A 59 14.37 6.84 14.82
N HIS A 60 15.22 7.87 14.82
CA HIS A 60 15.94 8.35 16.00
C HIS A 60 15.05 9.10 17.01
N GLU A 61 13.88 9.60 16.60
CA GLU A 61 12.99 10.35 17.49
C GLU A 61 12.01 9.45 18.24
N TYR A 62 11.43 8.45 17.57
CA TYR A 62 10.34 7.64 18.12
C TYR A 62 10.52 6.13 18.00
N GLY A 63 11.55 5.67 17.29
CA GLY A 63 11.75 4.25 16.99
C GLY A 63 10.67 3.66 16.08
N VAL A 64 10.61 2.34 16.01
CA VAL A 64 9.52 1.60 15.35
C VAL A 64 8.74 0.89 16.44
N GLY A 65 7.52 1.35 16.70
CA GLY A 65 6.61 0.76 17.69
C GLY A 65 5.43 0.05 17.04
N GLU A 66 4.55 -0.52 17.88
CA GLU A 66 3.33 -1.20 17.43
C GLU A 66 2.45 -0.31 16.54
N GLU A 67 2.22 0.94 16.94
CA GLU A 67 1.42 1.89 16.16
C GLU A 67 2.01 2.11 14.75
N THR A 68 3.33 2.24 14.65
CA THR A 68 4.04 2.35 13.37
C THR A 68 3.83 1.10 12.52
N LEU A 69 3.94 -0.09 13.11
CA LEU A 69 3.73 -1.34 12.39
C LEU A 69 2.28 -1.52 11.93
N ARG A 70 1.29 -1.11 12.73
CA ARG A 70 -0.12 -1.12 12.35
C ARG A 70 -0.39 -0.17 11.18
N ALA A 71 0.20 1.03 11.20
CA ALA A 71 0.11 1.98 10.09
C ALA A 71 0.73 1.41 8.80
N MET A 72 1.90 0.77 8.88
CA MET A 72 2.50 0.08 7.74
C MET A 72 1.64 -1.07 7.22
N LEU A 73 1.05 -1.87 8.11
CA LEU A 73 0.16 -2.94 7.72
C LEU A 73 -1.04 -2.41 6.94
N GLU A 74 -1.64 -1.30 7.36
CA GLU A 74 -2.75 -0.72 6.60
C GLU A 74 -2.29 -0.23 5.22
N ASN A 75 -1.11 0.39 5.12
CA ASN A 75 -0.56 0.79 3.81
C ASN A 75 -0.32 -0.42 2.89
N VAL A 76 0.22 -1.52 3.42
CA VAL A 76 0.40 -2.78 2.66
C VAL A 76 -0.95 -3.33 2.21
N ARG A 77 -1.96 -3.29 3.09
CA ARG A 77 -3.32 -3.74 2.75
C ARG A 77 -3.99 -2.84 1.71
N GLU A 78 -3.82 -1.53 1.81
CA GLU A 78 -4.35 -0.56 0.87
C GLU A 78 -3.73 -0.75 -0.52
N SER A 79 -2.41 -0.90 -0.58
CA SER A 79 -1.68 -1.21 -1.82
C SER A 79 -2.17 -2.52 -2.45
N ALA A 80 -2.29 -3.57 -1.64
CA ALA A 80 -2.83 -4.85 -2.09
C ALA A 80 -4.31 -4.76 -2.54
N ARG A 81 -5.13 -3.89 -1.93
CA ARG A 81 -6.51 -3.63 -2.35
C ARG A 81 -6.56 -2.85 -3.66
N ALA A 82 -5.67 -1.87 -3.86
CA ALA A 82 -5.60 -1.06 -5.07
C ALA A 82 -5.21 -1.89 -6.31
N GLU A 83 -4.32 -2.86 -6.12
CA GLU A 83 -3.87 -3.77 -7.19
C GLU A 83 -4.75 -5.03 -7.34
N ARG A 84 -5.77 -5.18 -6.48
CA ARG A 84 -6.60 -6.38 -6.47
C ARG A 84 -7.46 -6.46 -7.73
N GLU A 85 -7.16 -7.45 -8.57
CA GLU A 85 -8.03 -7.81 -9.69
C GLU A 85 -9.21 -8.68 -9.24
N VAL A 86 -10.42 -8.37 -9.70
CA VAL A 86 -11.62 -9.16 -9.45
C VAL A 86 -12.23 -9.60 -10.77
N ARG A 87 -12.47 -10.91 -10.91
CA ARG A 87 -13.17 -11.47 -12.08
C ARG A 87 -14.68 -11.28 -11.92
N VAL A 88 -15.28 -10.63 -12.89
CA VAL A 88 -16.74 -10.46 -13.01
C VAL A 88 -17.19 -10.97 -14.38
N THR A 89 -18.46 -11.39 -14.49
CA THR A 89 -19.01 -11.74 -15.80
C THR A 89 -19.22 -10.47 -16.65
N ALA A 90 -19.08 -10.60 -17.97
CA ALA A 90 -19.24 -9.47 -18.90
C ALA A 90 -20.59 -8.76 -18.70
N GLY A 91 -21.69 -9.50 -18.56
CA GLY A 91 -23.01 -8.90 -18.33
C GLY A 91 -23.16 -8.18 -16.99
N THR A 92 -22.44 -8.59 -15.95
CA THR A 92 -22.43 -7.85 -14.67
C THR A 92 -21.61 -6.57 -14.80
N LEU A 93 -20.44 -6.64 -15.45
CA LEU A 93 -19.62 -5.47 -15.74
C LEU A 93 -20.38 -4.45 -16.60
N GLU A 94 -21.07 -4.90 -17.64
CA GLU A 94 -21.88 -4.06 -18.52
C GLU A 94 -22.99 -3.32 -17.76
N ARG A 95 -23.71 -4.02 -16.86
CA ARG A 95 -24.75 -3.40 -16.04
C ARG A 95 -24.21 -2.31 -15.12
N ILE A 96 -23.06 -2.57 -14.48
CA ILE A 96 -22.39 -1.60 -13.60
C ILE A 96 -21.89 -0.40 -14.41
N ALA A 97 -21.21 -0.64 -15.54
CA ALA A 97 -20.71 0.41 -16.43
C ALA A 97 -21.85 1.27 -16.97
N ARG A 98 -22.98 0.67 -17.35
CA ARG A 98 -24.17 1.42 -17.81
C ARG A 98 -24.72 2.31 -16.69
N LEU A 99 -24.88 1.78 -15.49
CA LEU A 99 -25.37 2.52 -14.33
C LEU A 99 -24.44 3.70 -13.98
N ALA A 100 -23.12 3.45 -13.93
CA ALA A 100 -22.13 4.49 -13.69
C ALA A 100 -22.17 5.58 -14.77
N GLY A 101 -22.30 5.20 -16.04
CA GLY A 101 -22.41 6.15 -17.15
C GLY A 101 -23.73 6.94 -17.17
N GLU A 102 -24.81 6.42 -16.59
CA GLU A 102 -26.05 7.18 -16.37
C GLU A 102 -25.88 8.20 -15.24
N TYR A 103 -25.26 7.80 -14.13
CA TYR A 103 -24.96 8.69 -13.01
C TYR A 103 -24.05 9.85 -13.43
N ILE A 104 -22.95 9.57 -14.13
CA ILE A 104 -22.02 10.58 -14.62
C ILE A 104 -22.70 11.57 -15.58
N ARG A 105 -23.55 11.10 -16.49
CA ARG A 105 -24.31 11.98 -17.40
C ARG A 105 -25.28 12.89 -16.65
N ARG A 106 -25.85 12.40 -15.55
CA ARG A 106 -26.72 13.18 -14.68
C ARG A 106 -25.94 14.27 -13.95
N GLU A 107 -24.79 13.94 -13.38
CA GLU A 107 -23.89 14.90 -12.73
C GLU A 107 -23.42 16.00 -13.70
N GLU A 108 -23.12 15.64 -14.95
CA GLU A 108 -22.77 16.61 -16.00
C GLU A 108 -23.94 17.55 -16.33
N ALA A 109 -25.18 17.02 -16.40
CA ALA A 109 -26.37 17.81 -16.69
C ALA A 109 -26.76 18.75 -15.53
N GLU A 110 -26.53 18.33 -14.28
CA GLU A 110 -26.89 19.09 -13.07
C GLU A 110 -25.77 20.08 -12.65
N GLY A 111 -24.51 19.71 -12.83
CA GLY A 111 -23.33 20.50 -12.42
C GLY A 111 -22.78 21.45 -13.49
N GLY A 112 -23.31 21.39 -14.71
CA GLY A 112 -22.85 22.17 -15.86
C GLY A 112 -21.62 21.57 -16.56
N GLU A 113 -21.23 22.17 -17.69
CA GLU A 113 -20.20 21.63 -18.58
C GLU A 113 -18.87 21.36 -17.85
N GLY A 114 -18.36 20.14 -18.03
CA GLY A 114 -17.14 19.61 -17.41
C GLY A 114 -17.27 19.21 -15.94
N ALA A 115 -18.46 19.23 -15.33
CA ALA A 115 -18.63 18.88 -13.92
C ALA A 115 -18.21 17.44 -13.63
N ALA A 116 -18.58 16.50 -14.50
CA ALA A 116 -18.18 15.11 -14.35
C ALA A 116 -16.65 14.95 -14.39
N ARG A 117 -15.97 15.67 -15.29
CA ARG A 117 -14.49 15.60 -15.40
C ARG A 117 -13.78 16.24 -14.21
N ARG A 118 -14.37 17.26 -13.60
CA ARG A 118 -13.84 17.88 -12.38
C ARG A 118 -14.03 17.00 -11.15
N HIS A 119 -15.19 16.36 -11.02
CA HIS A 119 -15.54 15.61 -9.81
C HIS A 119 -15.04 14.15 -9.85
N PHE A 120 -15.01 13.52 -11.03
CA PHE A 120 -14.75 12.08 -11.18
C PHE A 120 -13.77 11.78 -12.33
N PRO A 121 -12.55 12.36 -12.34
CA PRO A 121 -11.62 12.20 -13.45
C PRO A 121 -11.16 10.75 -13.66
N LEU A 122 -10.91 10.02 -12.58
CA LEU A 122 -10.39 8.64 -12.62
C LEU A 122 -11.49 7.64 -13.03
N GLU A 123 -12.70 7.83 -12.52
CA GLU A 123 -13.86 6.99 -12.83
C GLU A 123 -14.30 7.14 -14.28
N LEU A 124 -14.16 8.34 -14.85
CA LEU A 124 -14.40 8.58 -16.28
C LEU A 124 -13.41 7.80 -17.14
N ASP A 125 -12.10 7.88 -16.84
CA ASP A 125 -11.06 7.16 -17.56
C ASP A 125 -11.28 5.63 -17.46
N ALA A 126 -11.63 5.14 -16.27
CA ALA A 126 -11.96 3.73 -16.04
C ALA A 126 -13.21 3.28 -16.81
N LEU A 127 -14.27 4.10 -16.81
CA LEU A 127 -15.51 3.80 -17.53
C LEU A 127 -15.29 3.75 -19.05
N GLU A 128 -14.47 4.65 -19.59
CA GLU A 128 -14.08 4.62 -21.00
C GLU A 128 -13.29 3.36 -21.35
N ALA A 129 -12.34 2.96 -20.48
CA ALA A 129 -11.58 1.73 -20.67
C ALA A 129 -12.50 0.49 -20.67
N VAL A 130 -13.43 0.39 -19.72
CA VAL A 130 -14.40 -0.71 -19.65
C VAL A 130 -15.32 -0.74 -20.88
N ARG A 131 -15.80 0.42 -21.35
CA ARG A 131 -16.63 0.49 -22.57
C ARG A 131 -15.94 -0.05 -23.81
N LYS A 132 -14.62 0.17 -23.96
CA LYS A 132 -13.83 -0.38 -25.07
C LYS A 132 -13.62 -1.88 -25.00
N LEU A 133 -13.81 -2.49 -23.82
CA LEU A 133 -13.62 -3.93 -23.60
C LEU A 133 -14.91 -4.74 -23.73
N VAL A 134 -16.06 -4.11 -23.46
CA VAL A 134 -17.37 -4.78 -23.41
C VAL A 134 -18.20 -4.58 -24.69
N MET A 135 -17.92 -3.54 -25.48
CA MET A 135 -18.48 -3.33 -26.83
C MET A 135 -17.50 -3.75 -27.91
#